data_AF-A0A3R6Y2R2-F1
#
_entry.id   AF-A0A3R6Y2R2-F1
#
_cell.length_a   1.000
_cell.length_b   1.000
_cell.length_c   1.000
_cell.angle_alpha   90.00
_cell.angle_beta   90.00
_cell.angle_gamma   90.00
#
_symmetry.space_group_name_H-M   'P 1'
#
loop_
_entity.id
_entity.type
_entity.pdbx_description
1 polymer ?
#
loop_
_entity_poly.entity_id
_entity_poly.type
_entity_poly.pdbx_seq_one_letter_code
_entity_poly.pdbx_strand_id
1 'polypeptide(L)'
;MAQSVLFYSAMGPVVLVENESTTEITKATMGLLLQLMGHKVEFASQFTCVTVDDAKFDVGTENDVFPSMDTRLAFTKYPFQFTPLPCMLEDVSQLPVLFESNDTYQIMVYTIFGAFFTPANVRTLTYNPILAKLWRVICRRRLDPRNLLLSVKLSTCVSALTGLDKAQIKHWIEASHNHSHEIRDAILVVSNTSTTGRPCVVLERSGLVDAIDAADLRSLARVPSPGAIQTVQSTLTHLQFLDDVPLFSFLCHLVVPGMSFSLRGSAIVAMLCVSSNHSILSDLATDFAEILALEYIKLLHRNRHVMTANERTVYDRLYTMHRMRLASTKAIPVIVGEIPNKAKLRPDVKAKCRSCNYDTSASLMVTHDTCAICVEYGAAEARSIQRKHVTPPTRSYVVECSACQCLYAVVQPHLLNIAPKCFYCRLWVKPLPVAPTVECVQCLNQYLDPAQLLQRTSISTTEGREGWWTCVACVAVAPLAATIATEVPFQTLVTTNIAFARVFGWTKTKRSHDFVDVVFNLPHANYFKMYTQHHSLLFGTKVGPQAHERQAMQHLPLELRVGGKRVHAVDVLCDKMVADILEGSLTDVCNLCFEEYSLPQLET
;
A
#
# COMPACT_ATOMS: atom_id res chain seq x y z
N MET A 1 35.92 -35.62 31.96
CA MET A 1 34.72 -35.90 32.78
C MET A 1 34.95 -36.96 33.86
N ALA A 2 35.29 -38.22 33.54
CA ALA A 2 35.32 -39.31 34.54
C ALA A 2 36.29 -39.10 35.74
N GLN A 3 37.47 -38.50 35.52
CA GLN A 3 38.43 -38.20 36.61
C GLN A 3 37.95 -37.07 37.54
N SER A 4 37.30 -36.05 36.99
CA SER A 4 36.77 -34.92 37.78
C SER A 4 35.65 -35.39 38.71
N VAL A 5 34.78 -36.27 38.22
CA VAL A 5 33.67 -36.85 39.01
C VAL A 5 34.21 -37.62 40.21
N LEU A 6 35.28 -38.41 40.01
CA LEU A 6 35.95 -39.14 41.10
C LEU A 6 36.45 -38.19 42.19
N PHE A 7 37.16 -37.13 41.80
CA PHE A 7 37.66 -36.11 42.73
C PHE A 7 36.54 -35.45 43.53
N TYR A 8 35.54 -34.89 42.83
CA TYR A 8 34.47 -34.14 43.49
C TYR A 8 33.54 -35.06 44.31
N SER A 9 33.37 -36.32 43.92
CA SER A 9 32.55 -37.27 44.66
C SER A 9 33.11 -37.62 46.04
N ALA A 10 34.43 -37.49 46.24
CA ALA A 10 35.06 -37.68 47.55
C ALA A 10 34.70 -36.56 48.54
N MET A 11 34.28 -35.39 48.05
CA MET A 11 33.79 -34.29 48.87
C MET A 11 32.29 -34.38 49.17
N GLY A 12 31.57 -35.32 48.54
CA GLY A 12 30.14 -35.54 48.73
C GLY A 12 29.40 -35.87 47.43
N PRO A 13 28.07 -36.01 47.46
CA PRO A 13 27.28 -36.28 46.26
C PRO A 13 27.48 -35.21 45.18
N VAL A 14 27.75 -35.65 43.95
CA VAL A 14 27.99 -34.76 42.79
C VAL A 14 26.87 -34.87 41.78
N VAL A 15 26.61 -33.77 41.07
CA VAL A 15 25.63 -33.73 39.98
C VAL A 15 26.38 -33.49 38.68
N LEU A 16 26.18 -34.37 37.71
CA LEU A 16 26.74 -34.19 36.38
C LEU A 16 25.93 -33.14 35.63
N VAL A 17 26.61 -32.09 35.20
CA VAL A 17 26.03 -31.04 34.36
C VAL A 17 26.72 -31.13 33.01
N GLU A 18 25.93 -31.25 31.93
CA GLU A 18 26.45 -31.37 30.56
C GLU A 18 27.10 -30.09 30.04
N ASN A 19 26.88 -28.96 30.72
CA ASN A 19 27.32 -27.64 30.32
C ASN A 19 28.29 -27.06 31.35
N GLU A 20 29.53 -26.82 30.91
CA GLU A 20 30.63 -26.29 31.73
C GLU A 20 30.72 -24.75 31.68
N SER A 21 29.82 -24.07 30.96
CA SER A 21 29.81 -22.62 30.86
C SER A 21 29.48 -21.96 32.19
N THR A 22 30.35 -21.07 32.63
CA THR A 22 30.16 -20.24 33.84
C THR A 22 29.22 -19.05 33.62
N THR A 23 28.79 -18.82 32.37
CA THR A 23 27.96 -17.67 31.98
C THR A 23 26.52 -18.06 31.65
N GLU A 24 26.23 -19.36 31.64
CA GLU A 24 24.93 -19.90 31.30
C GLU A 24 24.18 -20.37 32.52
N ILE A 25 22.92 -19.93 32.63
CA ILE A 25 22.03 -20.46 33.65
C ILE A 25 21.51 -21.80 33.15
N THR A 26 21.72 -22.85 33.93
CA THR A 26 21.30 -24.22 33.59
C THR A 26 20.08 -24.63 34.41
N LYS A 27 19.35 -25.65 33.94
CA LYS A 27 18.28 -26.26 34.74
C LYS A 27 18.81 -26.80 36.09
N ALA A 28 19.99 -27.40 36.11
CA ALA A 28 20.59 -27.91 37.35
C ALA A 28 20.86 -26.79 38.36
N THR A 29 21.51 -25.71 37.94
CA THR A 29 21.81 -24.56 38.82
C THR A 29 20.52 -23.88 39.31
N MET A 30 19.55 -23.63 38.42
CA MET A 30 18.26 -23.06 38.80
C MET A 30 17.45 -23.99 39.71
N GLY A 31 17.47 -25.30 39.44
CA GLY A 31 16.79 -26.30 40.25
C GLY A 31 17.35 -26.36 41.68
N LEU A 32 18.67 -26.30 41.83
CA LEU A 32 19.31 -26.21 43.14
C LEU A 32 18.86 -24.94 43.87
N LEU A 33 19.00 -23.77 43.23
CA LEU A 33 18.68 -22.47 43.83
C LEU A 33 17.22 -22.40 44.30
N LEU A 34 16.28 -22.85 43.47
CA LEU A 34 14.86 -22.90 43.81
C LEU A 34 14.58 -23.84 44.99
N GLN A 35 15.22 -25.01 45.07
CA GLN A 35 15.07 -25.91 46.20
C GLN A 35 15.62 -25.32 47.51
N LEU A 36 16.79 -24.65 47.44
CA LEU A 36 17.37 -23.95 48.59
C LEU A 36 16.46 -22.81 49.08
N MET A 37 15.74 -22.15 48.17
CA MET A 37 14.73 -21.12 48.50
C MET A 37 13.38 -21.68 48.99
N GLY A 38 13.20 -23.00 49.00
CA GLY A 38 11.97 -23.65 49.45
C GLY A 38 10.89 -23.83 48.36
N HIS A 39 11.25 -23.72 47.08
CA HIS A 39 10.34 -23.92 45.96
C HIS A 39 10.41 -25.34 45.38
N LYS A 40 9.25 -25.83 44.92
CA LYS A 40 9.15 -27.11 44.20
C LYS A 40 9.74 -26.98 42.79
N VAL A 41 10.43 -28.02 42.35
CA VAL A 41 11.09 -28.07 41.04
C VAL A 41 10.59 -29.28 40.26
N GLU A 42 9.89 -29.03 39.15
CA GLU A 42 9.23 -30.09 38.34
C GLU A 42 10.21 -30.96 37.54
N PHE A 43 11.40 -30.42 37.24
CA PHE A 43 12.42 -31.10 36.46
C PHE A 43 13.52 -31.75 37.31
N ALA A 44 13.32 -31.88 38.63
CA ALA A 44 14.30 -32.51 39.53
C ALA A 44 14.60 -33.96 39.13
N SER A 45 13.63 -34.68 38.57
CA SER A 45 13.79 -36.05 38.07
C SER A 45 14.74 -36.18 36.85
N GLN A 46 15.08 -35.06 36.18
CA GLN A 46 16.03 -35.06 35.07
C GLN A 46 17.49 -35.13 35.55
N PHE A 47 17.72 -34.93 36.86
CA PHE A 47 19.05 -34.92 37.46
C PHE A 47 19.15 -36.01 38.52
N THR A 48 20.37 -36.50 38.72
CA THR A 48 20.67 -37.51 39.73
C THR A 48 21.99 -37.15 40.38
N CYS A 49 22.01 -37.12 41.70
CA CYS A 49 23.24 -36.97 42.46
C CYS A 49 23.91 -38.35 42.53
N VAL A 50 25.24 -38.38 42.39
CA VAL A 50 26.01 -39.62 42.37
C VAL A 50 27.14 -39.54 43.39
N THR A 51 27.37 -40.62 44.12
CA THR A 51 28.62 -40.84 44.86
C THR A 51 29.35 -42.04 44.27
N VAL A 52 30.68 -42.00 44.30
CA VAL A 52 31.50 -43.15 43.96
C VAL A 52 31.75 -43.94 45.23
N ASP A 53 31.38 -45.21 45.22
CA ASP A 53 31.63 -46.09 46.34
C ASP A 53 33.09 -46.54 46.31
N ASP A 54 33.79 -46.44 47.44
CA ASP A 54 35.13 -46.99 47.65
C ASP A 54 36.25 -46.38 46.76
N ALA A 55 36.20 -45.06 46.54
CA ALA A 55 37.27 -44.33 45.85
C ALA A 55 38.57 -44.37 46.66
N LYS A 56 39.46 -45.32 46.35
CA LYS A 56 40.80 -45.41 46.93
C LYS A 56 41.74 -44.46 46.19
N PHE A 57 42.19 -43.42 46.88
CA PHE A 57 43.19 -42.48 46.39
C PHE A 57 44.57 -43.00 46.80
N ASP A 58 45.45 -43.26 45.84
CA ASP A 58 46.83 -43.66 46.13
C ASP A 58 47.65 -42.41 46.49
N VAL A 59 48.30 -42.40 47.65
CA VAL A 59 48.92 -41.21 48.26
C VAL A 59 50.41 -41.09 47.87
N GLY A 60 50.85 -41.87 46.88
CA GLY A 60 52.26 -41.98 46.49
C GLY A 60 52.83 -40.74 45.80
N THR A 61 52.10 -40.11 44.88
CA THR A 61 52.48 -38.85 44.21
C THR A 61 51.23 -38.06 43.75
N GLU A 62 51.35 -36.73 43.59
CA GLU A 62 50.27 -35.84 43.12
C GLU A 62 49.72 -36.23 41.71
N ASN A 63 50.50 -36.99 40.93
CA ASN A 63 50.11 -37.44 39.59
C ASN A 63 49.37 -38.78 39.56
N ASP A 64 49.42 -39.55 40.66
CA ASP A 64 48.85 -40.92 40.76
C ASP A 64 47.62 -40.99 41.68
N VAL A 65 46.99 -39.84 41.97
CA VAL A 65 45.88 -39.72 42.93
C VAL A 65 44.64 -40.51 42.48
N PHE A 66 44.44 -40.74 41.18
CA PHE A 66 43.23 -41.38 40.65
C PHE A 66 43.44 -42.87 40.32
N PRO A 67 42.52 -43.77 40.75
CA PRO A 67 42.58 -45.18 40.39
C PRO A 67 42.54 -45.39 38.86
N SER A 68 43.23 -46.42 38.36
CA SER A 68 43.25 -46.74 36.93
C SER A 68 41.83 -47.05 36.42
N MET A 69 41.50 -46.57 35.22
CA MET A 69 40.17 -46.67 34.61
C MET A 69 39.65 -48.12 34.38
N ASP A 70 40.46 -49.14 34.67
CA ASP A 70 40.11 -50.56 34.54
C ASP A 70 39.31 -51.12 35.73
N THR A 71 39.20 -50.39 36.86
CA THR A 71 38.31 -50.79 37.95
C THR A 71 36.86 -50.40 37.65
N ARG A 72 35.96 -51.38 37.66
CA ARG A 72 34.49 -51.14 37.63
C ARG A 72 34.08 -50.38 38.89
N LEU A 73 34.00 -49.05 38.78
CA LEU A 73 33.53 -48.17 39.84
C LEU A 73 32.03 -48.42 40.08
N ALA A 74 31.66 -48.68 41.34
CA ALA A 74 30.28 -48.70 41.77
C ALA A 74 29.81 -47.27 42.09
N PHE A 75 28.58 -46.96 41.69
CA PHE A 75 27.99 -45.65 41.86
C PHE A 75 26.68 -45.78 42.63
N THR A 76 26.56 -45.06 43.74
CA THR A 76 25.28 -44.89 44.43
C THR A 76 24.57 -43.65 43.90
N LYS A 77 23.30 -43.82 43.52
CA LYS A 77 22.45 -42.75 42.95
C LYS A 77 21.47 -42.22 43.99
N TYR A 78 21.45 -40.90 44.15
CA TYR A 78 20.51 -40.18 45.00
C TYR A 78 19.61 -39.27 44.17
N PRO A 79 18.36 -39.03 44.60
CA PRO A 79 17.50 -38.04 43.96
C PRO A 79 18.14 -36.65 44.03
N PHE A 80 17.92 -35.84 43.00
CA PHE A 80 18.32 -34.41 42.99
C PHE A 80 17.41 -33.60 43.91
N GLN A 81 17.60 -33.77 45.22
CA GLN A 81 16.78 -33.18 46.26
C GLN A 81 17.65 -32.59 47.37
N PHE A 82 17.42 -31.31 47.68
CA PHE A 82 18.18 -30.54 48.66
C PHE A 82 17.25 -29.93 49.69
N THR A 83 17.69 -29.90 50.95
CA THR A 83 16.94 -29.26 52.04
C THR A 83 16.99 -27.74 51.87
N PRO A 84 15.84 -27.04 51.98
CA PRO A 84 15.82 -25.58 51.95
C PRO A 84 16.74 -24.98 53.02
N LEU A 85 17.44 -23.91 52.67
CA LEU A 85 18.30 -23.20 53.62
C LEU A 85 17.50 -22.10 54.31
N PRO A 86 17.46 -22.05 55.66
CA PRO A 86 16.67 -21.04 56.39
C PRO A 86 17.00 -19.59 56.00
N CYS A 87 18.25 -19.31 55.64
CA CYS A 87 18.69 -17.97 55.21
C CYS A 87 18.31 -17.60 53.77
N MET A 88 17.81 -18.55 52.97
CA MET A 88 17.42 -18.36 51.57
C MET A 88 15.91 -18.49 51.34
N LEU A 89 15.13 -18.81 52.38
CA LEU A 89 13.68 -18.89 52.27
C LEU A 89 13.10 -17.52 51.91
N GLU A 90 12.44 -17.42 50.76
CA GLU A 90 11.88 -16.17 50.27
C GLU A 90 10.51 -16.39 49.63
N ASP A 91 9.54 -15.54 49.96
CA ASP A 91 8.23 -15.59 49.33
C ASP A 91 8.25 -14.83 48.00
N VAL A 92 8.65 -15.54 46.94
CA VAL A 92 8.67 -15.01 45.57
C VAL A 92 7.29 -14.66 45.01
N SER A 93 6.20 -14.95 45.71
CA SER A 93 4.85 -14.54 45.30
C SER A 93 4.60 -13.03 45.41
N GLN A 94 5.38 -12.33 46.26
CA GLN A 94 5.27 -10.88 46.47
C GLN A 94 6.02 -10.03 45.44
N LEU A 95 6.92 -10.64 44.65
CA LEU A 95 7.76 -9.91 43.67
C LEU A 95 6.96 -9.16 42.59
N PRO A 96 5.83 -9.68 42.05
CA PRO A 96 4.94 -8.91 41.18
C PRO A 96 4.40 -7.63 41.83
N VAL A 97 3.98 -7.70 43.10
CA VAL A 97 3.42 -6.56 43.85
C VAL A 97 4.50 -5.52 44.12
N LEU A 98 5.71 -5.97 44.45
CA LEU A 98 6.87 -5.09 44.59
C LEU A 98 7.24 -4.40 43.28
N PHE A 99 7.12 -5.09 42.15
CA PHE A 99 7.33 -4.50 40.82
C PHE A 99 6.33 -3.40 40.50
N GLU A 100 5.06 -3.54 40.90
CA GLU A 100 4.05 -2.52 40.64
C GLU A 100 4.23 -1.27 41.51
N SER A 101 4.76 -1.41 42.72
CA SER A 101 4.85 -0.35 43.73
C SER A 101 6.20 0.35 43.85
N ASN A 102 7.29 -0.22 43.32
CA ASN A 102 8.66 0.29 43.51
C ASN A 102 9.40 0.53 42.18
N ASP A 103 9.62 1.80 41.82
CA ASP A 103 10.27 2.19 40.57
C ASP A 103 11.74 1.77 40.47
N THR A 104 12.49 1.80 41.58
CA THR A 104 13.89 1.34 41.60
C THR A 104 13.98 -0.15 41.28
N TYR A 105 13.07 -0.95 41.85
CA TYR A 105 12.96 -2.36 41.56
C TYR A 105 12.50 -2.61 40.11
N GLN A 106 11.58 -1.80 39.57
CA GLN A 106 11.22 -1.88 38.15
C GLN A 106 12.44 -1.65 37.24
N ILE A 107 13.21 -0.59 37.48
CA ILE A 107 14.40 -0.27 36.67
C ILE A 107 15.41 -1.42 36.74
N MET A 108 15.65 -1.97 37.92
CA MET A 108 16.51 -3.14 38.11
C MET A 108 16.02 -4.32 37.28
N VAL A 109 14.73 -4.67 37.37
CA VAL A 109 14.13 -5.78 36.63
C VAL A 109 14.25 -5.56 35.11
N TYR A 110 13.89 -4.38 34.59
CA TYR A 110 14.05 -4.06 33.16
C TYR A 110 15.52 -4.19 32.70
N THR A 111 16.47 -3.76 33.53
CA THR A 111 17.91 -3.85 33.24
C THR A 111 18.37 -5.31 33.21
N ILE A 112 17.94 -6.12 34.18
CA ILE A 112 18.25 -7.55 34.26
C ILE A 112 17.69 -8.27 33.04
N PHE A 113 16.41 -8.06 32.69
CA PHE A 113 15.82 -8.64 31.47
C PHE A 113 16.55 -8.20 30.20
N GLY A 114 16.99 -6.94 30.17
CA GLY A 114 17.84 -6.40 29.11
C GLY A 114 19.14 -7.18 28.95
N ALA A 115 19.88 -7.44 30.03
CA ALA A 115 21.12 -8.21 29.99
C ALA A 115 20.88 -9.71 29.74
N PHE A 116 19.77 -10.23 30.25
CA PHE A 116 19.41 -11.65 30.24
C PHE A 116 18.94 -12.14 28.86
N PHE A 117 18.31 -11.30 28.03
CA PHE A 117 17.89 -11.68 26.68
C PHE A 117 19.08 -11.85 25.73
N THR A 118 19.68 -13.04 25.80
CA THR A 118 20.69 -13.57 24.89
C THR A 118 20.29 -14.98 24.45
N PRO A 119 20.80 -15.49 23.31
CA PRO A 119 20.48 -16.85 22.85
C PRO A 119 20.81 -17.94 23.87
N ALA A 120 21.85 -17.76 24.68
CA ALA A 120 22.29 -18.72 25.68
C ALA A 120 21.35 -18.78 26.90
N ASN A 121 20.87 -17.63 27.39
CA ASN A 121 20.13 -17.55 28.65
C ASN A 121 18.60 -17.47 28.50
N VAL A 122 18.08 -17.10 27.33
CA VAL A 122 16.63 -16.91 27.14
C VAL A 122 15.79 -18.17 27.46
N ARG A 123 16.37 -19.37 27.35
CA ARG A 123 15.73 -20.64 27.74
C ARG A 123 15.35 -20.69 29.22
N THR A 124 16.05 -19.95 30.08
CA THR A 124 15.77 -19.89 31.51
C THR A 124 14.37 -19.36 31.81
N LEU A 125 13.74 -18.59 30.92
CA LEU A 125 12.32 -18.21 31.08
C LEU A 125 11.38 -19.40 31.21
N THR A 126 11.71 -20.52 30.57
CA THR A 126 10.83 -21.70 30.51
C THR A 126 10.83 -22.51 31.79
N TYR A 127 11.89 -22.40 32.61
CA TYR A 127 12.08 -23.21 33.81
C TYR A 127 12.41 -22.40 35.07
N ASN A 128 12.59 -21.08 34.98
CA ASN A 128 12.69 -20.17 36.12
C ASN A 128 11.31 -19.53 36.39
N PRO A 129 10.60 -19.94 37.46
CA PRO A 129 9.27 -19.43 37.75
C PRO A 129 9.25 -17.94 38.15
N ILE A 130 10.36 -17.40 38.66
CA ILE A 130 10.48 -16.00 39.07
C ILE A 130 10.54 -15.11 37.83
N LEU A 131 11.48 -15.39 36.92
CA LEU A 131 11.59 -14.65 35.66
C LEU A 131 10.32 -14.80 34.82
N ALA A 132 9.72 -15.99 34.80
CA ALA A 132 8.43 -16.21 34.15
C ALA A 132 7.34 -15.28 34.68
N LYS A 133 7.19 -15.17 36.00
CA LYS A 133 6.20 -14.30 36.64
C LYS A 133 6.46 -12.82 36.35
N LEU A 134 7.70 -12.36 36.52
CA LEU A 134 8.07 -10.97 36.27
C LEU A 134 7.88 -10.56 34.79
N TRP A 135 8.22 -11.46 33.86
CA TRP A 135 7.97 -11.21 32.44
C TRP A 135 6.50 -11.00 32.12
N ARG A 136 5.60 -11.80 32.72
CA ARG A 136 4.15 -11.62 32.54
C ARG A 136 3.67 -10.28 33.05
N VAL A 137 4.19 -9.80 34.18
CA VAL A 137 3.88 -8.47 34.73
C VAL A 137 4.39 -7.36 33.79
N ILE A 138 5.60 -7.49 33.25
CA ILE A 138 6.14 -6.56 32.23
C ILE A 138 5.22 -6.52 31.00
N CYS A 139 4.77 -7.67 30.51
CA CYS A 139 3.88 -7.78 29.36
C CYS A 139 2.51 -7.09 29.55
N ARG A 140 2.03 -6.95 30.80
CA ARG A 140 0.79 -6.21 31.11
C ARG A 140 0.95 -4.70 30.90
N ARG A 141 2.14 -4.14 31.10
CA ARG A 141 2.44 -2.71 30.92
C ARG A 141 2.76 -2.37 29.46
N ARG A 142 1.77 -2.53 28.57
CA ARG A 142 1.93 -2.37 27.11
C ARG A 142 2.24 -0.95 26.65
N LEU A 143 1.84 0.05 27.43
CA LEU A 143 2.10 1.47 27.14
C LEU A 143 3.50 1.94 27.60
N ASP A 144 4.25 1.09 28.31
CA ASP A 144 5.59 1.43 28.76
C ASP A 144 6.62 1.25 27.62
N PRO A 145 7.36 2.30 27.21
CA PRO A 145 8.32 2.21 26.11
C PRO A 145 9.45 1.20 26.37
N ARG A 146 9.76 0.91 27.64
CA ARG A 146 10.79 -0.08 28.02
C ARG A 146 10.38 -1.50 27.66
N ASN A 147 9.08 -1.80 27.70
CA ASN A 147 8.53 -3.09 27.28
C ASN A 147 8.73 -3.33 25.77
N LEU A 148 8.55 -2.29 24.95
CA LEU A 148 8.76 -2.39 23.50
C LEU A 148 10.21 -2.78 23.17
N LEU A 149 11.19 -2.14 23.82
CA LEU A 149 12.62 -2.46 23.65
C LEU A 149 12.94 -3.91 24.02
N LEU A 150 12.44 -4.38 25.16
CA LEU A 150 12.63 -5.76 25.60
C LEU A 150 11.94 -6.76 24.66
N SER A 151 10.73 -6.46 24.20
CA SER A 151 9.98 -7.32 23.28
C SER A 151 10.69 -7.46 21.93
N VAL A 152 11.26 -6.38 21.39
CA VAL A 152 12.10 -6.43 20.18
C VAL A 152 13.34 -7.30 20.43
N LYS A 153 14.03 -7.08 21.54
CA LYS A 153 15.24 -7.86 21.89
C LYS A 153 14.95 -9.35 22.05
N LEU A 154 13.84 -9.72 22.71
CA LEU A 154 13.38 -11.10 22.83
C LEU A 154 13.08 -11.70 21.44
N SER A 155 12.39 -10.96 20.57
CA SER A 155 12.07 -11.43 19.21
C SER A 155 13.34 -11.69 18.38
N THR A 156 14.35 -10.81 18.49
CA THR A 156 15.67 -11.01 17.85
C THR A 156 16.37 -12.25 18.39
N CYS A 157 16.38 -12.44 19.71
CA CYS A 157 16.98 -13.61 20.35
C CYS A 157 16.30 -14.92 19.92
N VAL A 158 14.96 -14.97 19.94
CA VAL A 158 14.19 -16.16 19.51
C VAL A 158 14.42 -16.47 18.03
N SER A 159 14.62 -15.45 17.21
CA SER A 159 14.91 -15.63 15.78
C SER A 159 16.26 -16.32 15.55
N ALA A 160 17.26 -16.02 16.40
CA ALA A 160 18.60 -16.62 16.36
C ALA A 160 18.65 -18.08 16.86
N LEU A 161 17.64 -18.56 17.59
CA LEU A 161 17.55 -19.95 18.04
C LEU A 161 17.15 -20.89 16.89
N THR A 162 17.63 -22.14 16.99
CA THR A 162 17.37 -23.23 16.02
C THR A 162 16.83 -24.49 16.72
N GLY A 163 16.10 -25.33 15.99
CA GLY A 163 15.66 -26.64 16.47
C GLY A 163 14.64 -26.62 17.62
N LEU A 164 14.78 -27.55 18.55
CA LEU A 164 13.86 -27.78 19.68
C LEU A 164 13.78 -26.58 20.65
N ASP A 165 14.89 -25.87 20.84
CA ASP A 165 14.97 -24.73 21.77
C ASP A 165 14.07 -23.57 21.30
N LYS A 166 14.03 -23.33 19.99
CA LYS A 166 13.12 -22.34 19.39
C LYS A 166 11.66 -22.72 19.59
N ALA A 167 11.33 -24.00 19.40
CA ALA A 167 9.97 -24.50 19.56
C ALA A 167 9.49 -24.39 21.01
N GLN A 168 10.34 -24.79 21.96
CA GLN A 168 10.05 -24.73 23.39
C GLN A 168 9.77 -23.29 23.87
N ILE A 169 10.61 -22.32 23.48
CA ILE A 169 10.40 -20.92 23.87
C ILE A 169 9.19 -20.32 23.19
N LYS A 170 8.94 -20.59 21.90
CA LYS A 170 7.73 -20.12 21.21
C LYS A 170 6.46 -20.60 21.91
N HIS A 171 6.39 -21.89 22.22
CA HIS A 171 5.27 -22.47 22.95
C HIS A 171 5.08 -21.82 24.32
N TRP A 172 6.17 -21.59 25.07
CA TRP A 172 6.11 -20.92 26.37
C TRP A 172 5.68 -19.45 26.28
N ILE A 173 6.13 -18.72 25.25
CA ILE A 173 5.72 -17.33 25.01
C ILE A 173 4.22 -17.29 24.70
N GLU A 174 3.73 -18.13 23.81
CA GLU A 174 2.30 -18.24 23.47
C GLU A 174 1.46 -18.58 24.71
N ALA A 175 1.89 -19.55 25.52
CA ALA A 175 1.24 -19.87 26.79
C ALA A 175 1.31 -18.72 27.81
N SER A 176 2.38 -17.94 27.83
CA SER A 176 2.53 -16.80 28.74
C SER A 176 1.71 -15.58 28.33
N HIS A 177 1.29 -15.51 27.06
CA HIS A 177 0.29 -14.56 26.59
C HIS A 177 -1.14 -15.07 26.74
N ASN A 178 -1.37 -16.29 27.26
CA ASN A 178 -2.70 -16.84 27.46
C ASN A 178 -3.32 -16.38 28.78
N HIS A 179 -4.20 -15.38 28.73
CA HIS A 179 -4.87 -14.77 29.89
C HIS A 179 -6.23 -15.42 30.24
N SER A 180 -6.49 -16.65 29.76
CA SER A 180 -7.82 -17.27 29.89
C SER A 180 -8.27 -17.52 31.33
N HIS A 181 -7.34 -17.69 32.27
CA HIS A 181 -7.69 -17.83 33.69
C HIS A 181 -8.12 -16.48 34.28
N GLU A 182 -7.34 -15.42 34.05
CA GLU A 182 -7.62 -14.07 34.54
C GLU A 182 -8.92 -13.50 33.96
N ILE A 183 -9.20 -13.77 32.68
CA ILE A 183 -10.46 -13.38 32.04
C ILE A 183 -11.63 -14.12 32.69
N ARG A 184 -11.49 -15.41 32.99
CA ARG A 184 -12.51 -16.17 33.72
C ARG A 184 -12.72 -15.64 35.14
N ASP A 185 -11.65 -15.29 35.85
CA ASP A 185 -11.74 -14.71 37.18
C ASP A 185 -12.41 -13.33 37.15
N ALA A 186 -12.07 -12.48 36.17
CA ALA A 186 -12.72 -11.19 35.97
C ALA A 186 -14.21 -11.35 35.63
N ILE A 187 -14.57 -12.31 34.77
CA ILE A 187 -15.97 -12.66 34.47
C ILE A 187 -16.68 -13.12 35.74
N LEU A 188 -16.07 -13.99 36.55
CA LEU A 188 -16.63 -14.49 37.80
C LEU A 188 -16.83 -13.38 38.84
N VAL A 189 -15.87 -12.46 38.97
CA VAL A 189 -15.97 -11.29 39.86
C VAL A 189 -17.13 -10.40 39.43
N VAL A 190 -17.26 -10.11 38.13
CA VAL A 190 -18.38 -9.34 37.58
C VAL A 190 -19.72 -10.07 37.80
N SER A 191 -19.75 -11.39 37.61
CA SER A 191 -20.95 -12.23 37.80
C SER A 191 -21.42 -12.28 39.26
N ASN A 192 -20.47 -12.27 40.20
CA ASN A 192 -20.75 -12.41 41.64
C ASN A 192 -21.04 -11.06 42.33
N THR A 193 -20.63 -9.93 41.74
CA THR A 193 -20.86 -8.59 42.32
C THR A 193 -22.11 -7.89 41.78
N SER A 194 -22.70 -8.40 40.69
CA SER A 194 -23.92 -7.83 40.10
C SER A 194 -25.20 -8.36 40.76
N THR A 195 -25.66 -7.69 41.82
CA THR A 195 -27.03 -7.82 42.37
C THR A 195 -28.08 -7.08 41.53
N THR A 196 -27.68 -6.40 40.46
CA THR A 196 -28.56 -5.80 39.46
C THR A 196 -28.21 -6.36 38.10
N GLY A 197 -29.19 -6.94 37.39
CA GLY A 197 -29.03 -7.60 36.08
C GLY A 197 -28.28 -6.76 35.06
N ARG A 198 -26.95 -6.86 35.05
CA ARG A 198 -26.08 -6.34 34.01
C ARG A 198 -26.02 -7.38 32.88
N PRO A 199 -26.18 -6.97 31.62
CA PRO A 199 -26.12 -7.90 30.50
C PRO A 199 -24.72 -8.55 30.42
N CYS A 200 -24.63 -9.85 30.14
CA CYS A 200 -23.37 -10.52 29.90
C CYS A 200 -23.13 -10.61 28.39
N VAL A 201 -21.90 -10.33 27.95
CA VAL A 201 -21.47 -10.51 26.55
C VAL A 201 -21.37 -12.02 26.28
N VAL A 202 -22.26 -12.56 25.47
CA VAL A 202 -22.13 -13.90 24.91
C VAL A 202 -21.65 -13.74 23.48
N LEU A 203 -20.41 -14.15 23.23
CA LEU A 203 -19.93 -14.32 21.86
C LEU A 203 -20.53 -15.62 21.34
N GLU A 204 -21.59 -15.52 20.54
CA GLU A 204 -22.23 -16.69 19.95
C GLU A 204 -21.25 -17.33 18.95
N ARG A 205 -20.75 -18.51 19.32
CA ARG A 205 -19.68 -19.19 18.59
C ARG A 205 -20.26 -19.78 17.30
N SER A 206 -20.15 -19.04 16.20
CA SER A 206 -20.51 -19.53 14.86
C SER A 206 -19.33 -20.31 14.25
N GLY A 207 -19.61 -21.24 13.32
CA GLY A 207 -18.57 -22.07 12.68
C GLY A 207 -17.49 -21.30 11.89
N LEU A 208 -17.67 -19.99 11.68
CA LEU A 208 -16.67 -19.09 11.10
C LEU A 208 -15.57 -18.70 12.09
N VAL A 209 -15.86 -18.68 13.41
CA VAL A 209 -14.90 -18.33 14.47
C VAL A 209 -13.85 -19.44 14.65
N ASP A 210 -14.18 -20.69 14.33
CA ASP A 210 -13.26 -21.82 14.44
C ASP A 210 -12.27 -21.92 13.24
N ALA A 211 -12.43 -21.08 12.21
CA ALA A 211 -11.53 -21.00 11.06
C ALA A 211 -10.41 -19.94 11.21
N ILE A 212 -10.40 -19.18 12.30
CA ILE A 212 -9.51 -18.04 12.50
C ILE A 212 -8.16 -18.50 13.02
N ASP A 213 -7.10 -18.29 12.24
CA ASP A 213 -5.74 -18.55 12.70
C ASP A 213 -5.09 -17.31 13.33
N ALA A 214 -4.02 -17.54 14.09
CA ALA A 214 -3.29 -16.46 14.74
C ALA A 214 -2.52 -15.58 13.73
N ALA A 215 -2.28 -16.03 12.51
CA ALA A 215 -1.62 -15.23 11.47
C ALA A 215 -2.56 -14.17 10.89
N ASP A 216 -3.82 -14.51 10.68
CA ASP A 216 -4.88 -13.64 10.20
C ASP A 216 -5.11 -12.47 11.16
N LEU A 217 -5.26 -12.75 12.46
CA LEU A 217 -5.38 -11.71 13.47
C LEU A 217 -4.11 -10.84 13.55
N ARG A 218 -2.90 -11.43 13.46
CA ARG A 218 -1.65 -10.64 13.43
C ARG A 218 -1.54 -9.73 12.21
N SER A 219 -2.17 -10.10 11.09
CA SER A 219 -2.16 -9.30 9.86
C SER A 219 -2.80 -7.93 10.08
N LEU A 220 -3.86 -7.85 10.88
CA LEU A 220 -4.56 -6.59 11.18
C LEU A 220 -3.60 -5.53 11.73
N ALA A 221 -2.65 -5.90 12.60
CA ALA A 221 -1.73 -4.92 13.19
C ALA A 221 -0.60 -4.44 12.25
N ARG A 222 -0.42 -5.05 11.06
CA ARG A 222 0.71 -4.76 10.15
C ARG A 222 0.27 -4.46 8.72
N VAL A 223 -0.44 -5.38 8.10
CA VAL A 223 -0.99 -5.31 6.74
C VAL A 223 -2.32 -6.06 6.77
N PRO A 224 -3.44 -5.37 7.06
CA PRO A 224 -4.75 -6.00 7.16
C PRO A 224 -5.07 -6.72 5.85
N SER A 225 -5.24 -8.05 5.89
CA SER A 225 -5.72 -8.79 4.74
C SER A 225 -7.24 -8.67 4.62
N PRO A 226 -7.81 -8.72 3.40
CA PRO A 226 -9.25 -8.76 3.18
C PRO A 226 -9.95 -9.84 4.04
N GLY A 227 -9.39 -11.06 4.05
CA GLY A 227 -9.94 -12.17 4.83
C GLY A 227 -9.92 -11.94 6.34
N ALA A 228 -8.85 -11.33 6.89
CA ALA A 228 -8.77 -11.04 8.32
C ALA A 228 -9.80 -9.98 8.75
N ILE A 229 -10.05 -8.97 7.91
CA ILE A 229 -11.09 -7.95 8.17
C ILE A 229 -12.48 -8.59 8.16
N GLN A 230 -12.80 -9.39 7.13
CA GLN A 230 -14.07 -10.11 7.01
C GLN A 230 -14.40 -10.91 8.27
N THR A 231 -13.39 -11.62 8.72
CA THR A 231 -13.49 -12.62 9.77
C THR A 231 -13.68 -11.98 11.14
N VAL A 232 -12.93 -10.90 11.42
CA VAL A 232 -13.14 -10.09 12.62
C VAL A 232 -14.49 -9.39 12.58
N GLN A 233 -14.90 -8.83 11.45
CA GLN A 233 -16.21 -8.19 11.34
C GLN A 233 -17.34 -9.17 11.60
N SER A 234 -17.32 -10.36 10.98
CA SER A 234 -18.32 -11.40 11.25
C SER A 234 -18.36 -11.75 12.74
N THR A 235 -17.20 -11.84 13.39
CA THR A 235 -17.14 -12.08 14.84
C THR A 235 -17.76 -10.92 15.64
N LEU A 236 -17.48 -9.67 15.25
CA LEU A 236 -18.04 -8.47 15.87
C LEU A 236 -19.57 -8.39 15.72
N THR A 237 -20.14 -8.86 14.61
CA THR A 237 -21.60 -8.90 14.43
C THR A 237 -22.33 -9.83 15.42
N HIS A 238 -21.60 -10.77 16.04
CA HIS A 238 -22.12 -11.67 17.07
C HIS A 238 -21.86 -11.16 18.51
N LEU A 239 -21.27 -9.97 18.70
CA LEU A 239 -21.09 -9.37 20.02
C LEU A 239 -22.33 -8.59 20.46
N GLN A 240 -22.87 -8.94 21.63
CA GLN A 240 -23.92 -8.18 22.32
C GLN A 240 -23.37 -7.46 23.58
N PHE A 241 -23.93 -6.28 23.86
CA PHE A 241 -23.47 -5.12 24.65
C PHE A 241 -22.76 -5.31 26.02
N LEU A 242 -21.68 -4.53 26.27
CA LEU A 242 -21.47 -3.69 27.49
C LEU A 242 -20.30 -2.68 27.33
N ASP A 243 -20.40 -1.57 28.06
CA ASP A 243 -19.39 -0.50 28.20
C ASP A 243 -18.13 -1.00 28.94
N ASP A 244 -16.95 -0.90 28.30
CA ASP A 244 -15.68 -0.49 28.93
C ASP A 244 -14.45 -0.75 28.02
N VAL A 245 -13.47 0.14 28.15
CA VAL A 245 -12.15 0.21 27.47
C VAL A 245 -11.33 -1.12 27.47
N PRO A 246 -11.38 -2.03 28.47
CA PRO A 246 -10.60 -3.27 28.46
C PRO A 246 -11.10 -4.33 27.46
N LEU A 247 -12.36 -4.29 27.02
CA LEU A 247 -12.97 -5.33 26.18
C LEU A 247 -12.17 -5.57 24.88
N PHE A 248 -11.70 -4.50 24.23
CA PHE A 248 -10.92 -4.59 23.00
C PHE A 248 -9.55 -5.24 23.18
N SER A 249 -8.95 -5.10 24.36
CA SER A 249 -7.67 -5.75 24.65
C SER A 249 -7.82 -7.28 24.78
N PHE A 250 -9.03 -7.74 25.09
CA PHE A 250 -9.39 -9.14 25.28
C PHE A 250 -10.12 -9.75 24.08
N LEU A 251 -10.74 -8.96 23.20
CA LEU A 251 -11.54 -9.46 22.07
C LEU A 251 -10.78 -10.48 21.22
N CYS A 252 -9.52 -10.20 20.91
CA CYS A 252 -8.68 -11.11 20.11
C CYS A 252 -8.26 -12.35 20.89
N HIS A 253 -8.14 -12.22 22.21
CA HIS A 253 -7.87 -13.35 23.11
C HIS A 253 -9.11 -14.26 23.22
N LEU A 254 -10.32 -13.67 23.18
CA LEU A 254 -11.59 -14.39 23.18
C LEU A 254 -11.79 -15.17 21.86
N VAL A 255 -11.31 -14.63 20.73
CA VAL A 255 -11.34 -15.29 19.42
C VAL A 255 -10.25 -16.35 19.29
N VAL A 256 -9.00 -16.01 19.66
CA VAL A 256 -7.86 -16.94 19.70
C VAL A 256 -7.11 -16.77 21.03
N PRO A 257 -7.18 -17.75 21.95
CA PRO A 257 -6.46 -17.66 23.22
C PRO A 257 -4.96 -17.44 23.02
N GLY A 258 -4.40 -16.44 23.71
CA GLY A 258 -2.98 -16.06 23.60
C GLY A 258 -2.73 -14.91 22.62
N MET A 259 -3.74 -14.51 21.85
CA MET A 259 -3.63 -13.36 20.95
C MET A 259 -4.00 -12.07 21.67
N SER A 260 -3.09 -11.11 21.65
CA SER A 260 -3.33 -9.76 22.15
C SER A 260 -2.91 -8.74 21.10
N PHE A 261 -3.75 -7.74 20.87
CA PHE A 261 -3.39 -6.66 19.96
C PHE A 261 -2.54 -5.60 20.66
N SER A 262 -1.59 -5.08 19.88
CA SER A 262 -0.96 -3.80 20.16
C SER A 262 -2.01 -2.69 20.06
N LEU A 263 -1.71 -1.50 20.60
CA LEU A 263 -2.56 -0.32 20.48
C LEU A 263 -3.07 -0.10 19.03
N ARG A 264 -2.21 -0.37 18.03
CA ARG A 264 -2.53 -0.29 16.60
C ARG A 264 -3.58 -1.29 16.12
N GLY A 265 -3.45 -2.56 16.52
CA GLY A 265 -4.42 -3.60 16.17
C GLY A 265 -5.77 -3.36 16.85
N SER A 266 -5.74 -2.88 18.10
CA SER A 266 -6.96 -2.50 18.84
C SER A 266 -7.69 -1.32 18.20
N ALA A 267 -6.97 -0.33 17.66
CA ALA A 267 -7.57 0.79 16.94
C ALA A 267 -8.28 0.37 15.65
N ILE A 268 -7.71 -0.57 14.89
CA ILE A 268 -8.35 -1.13 13.68
C ILE A 268 -9.65 -1.84 14.03
N VAL A 269 -9.62 -2.67 15.08
CA VAL A 269 -10.84 -3.34 15.57
C VAL A 269 -11.88 -2.31 16.01
N ALA A 270 -11.49 -1.27 16.75
CA ALA A 270 -12.39 -0.20 17.16
C ALA A 270 -13.03 0.51 15.95
N MET A 271 -12.25 0.82 14.90
CA MET A 271 -12.78 1.42 13.67
C MET A 271 -13.70 0.48 12.89
N LEU A 272 -13.41 -0.82 12.84
CA LEU A 272 -14.31 -1.81 12.24
C LEU A 272 -15.65 -1.89 13.00
N CYS A 273 -15.61 -1.76 14.33
CA CYS A 273 -16.83 -1.67 15.13
C CYS A 273 -17.65 -0.41 14.83
N VAL A 274 -17.00 0.76 14.76
CA VAL A 274 -17.66 2.04 14.39
C VAL A 274 -18.27 1.94 12.99
N SER A 275 -17.52 1.39 12.02
CA SER A 275 -17.97 1.21 10.64
C SER A 275 -19.16 0.25 10.51
N SER A 276 -19.32 -0.66 11.47
CA SER A 276 -20.42 -1.61 11.53
C SER A 276 -21.63 -1.08 12.32
N ASN A 277 -21.67 0.23 12.61
CA ASN A 277 -22.75 0.92 13.33
C ASN A 277 -23.01 0.40 14.76
N HIS A 278 -21.99 -0.19 15.41
CA HIS A 278 -22.09 -0.50 16.83
C HIS A 278 -21.98 0.79 17.66
N SER A 279 -23.07 1.16 18.33
CA SER A 279 -23.27 2.45 19.03
C SER A 279 -22.33 2.73 20.20
N ILE A 280 -21.56 1.76 20.68
CA ILE A 280 -20.78 1.84 21.93
C ILE A 280 -19.41 2.52 21.72
N LEU A 281 -18.94 2.66 20.48
CA LEU A 281 -17.49 2.62 20.21
C LEU A 281 -16.91 3.84 19.45
N SER A 282 -17.66 4.94 19.32
CA SER A 282 -17.20 6.15 18.60
C SER A 282 -16.00 6.85 19.24
N ASP A 283 -15.80 6.68 20.55
CA ASP A 283 -14.97 7.61 21.34
C ASP A 283 -13.49 7.17 21.49
N LEU A 284 -13.09 6.00 20.97
CA LEU A 284 -11.75 5.40 21.17
C LEU A 284 -10.82 5.44 19.95
N ALA A 285 -11.28 5.97 18.81
CA ALA A 285 -10.47 6.06 17.59
C ALA A 285 -9.70 7.39 17.55
N THR A 286 -8.48 7.44 18.09
CA THR A 286 -7.61 8.61 17.97
C THR A 286 -6.18 8.26 17.56
N ASP A 287 -5.70 8.98 16.54
CA ASP A 287 -4.34 9.16 16.00
C ASP A 287 -3.54 7.91 15.62
N PHE A 288 -3.64 7.48 14.34
CA PHE A 288 -2.79 6.42 13.78
C PHE A 288 -2.47 6.63 12.28
N ALA A 289 -1.66 7.64 11.99
CA ALA A 289 -1.25 8.03 10.63
C ALA A 289 -0.21 7.12 9.91
N GLU A 290 0.09 5.92 10.42
CA GLU A 290 1.27 5.14 9.95
C GLU A 290 0.95 3.93 9.07
N ILE A 291 -0.32 3.50 8.96
CA ILE A 291 -0.68 2.34 8.14
C ILE A 291 -1.09 2.83 6.76
N LEU A 292 -0.35 2.35 5.76
CA LEU A 292 -0.46 2.74 4.36
C LEU A 292 -0.85 1.51 3.52
N ALA A 293 -1.66 0.62 4.06
CA ALA A 293 -2.27 -0.47 3.29
C ALA A 293 -3.53 0.06 2.60
N LEU A 294 -3.80 -0.36 1.36
CA LEU A 294 -4.96 0.12 0.60
C LEU A 294 -6.28 -0.09 1.36
N GLU A 295 -6.47 -1.29 1.94
CA GLU A 295 -7.70 -1.61 2.67
C GLU A 295 -7.92 -0.72 3.89
N TYR A 296 -6.82 -0.29 4.52
CA TYR A 296 -6.86 0.65 5.63
C TYR A 296 -7.15 2.08 5.17
N ILE A 297 -6.59 2.50 4.03
CA ILE A 297 -6.88 3.80 3.41
C ILE A 297 -8.37 3.90 3.05
N LYS A 298 -8.95 2.84 2.47
CA LYS A 298 -10.39 2.76 2.17
C LYS A 298 -11.24 2.88 3.45
N LEU A 299 -10.89 2.12 4.48
CA LEU A 299 -11.60 2.12 5.77
C LEU A 299 -11.56 3.50 6.45
N LEU A 300 -10.39 4.15 6.46
CA LEU A 300 -10.23 5.48 7.03
C LEU A 300 -10.97 6.56 6.24
N HIS A 301 -10.94 6.50 4.91
CA HIS A 301 -11.67 7.48 4.09
C HIS A 301 -13.18 7.46 4.39
N ARG A 302 -13.76 6.27 4.59
CA ARG A 302 -15.16 6.11 5.03
C ARG A 302 -15.41 6.71 6.42
N ASN A 303 -14.44 6.60 7.33
CA ASN A 303 -14.52 7.11 8.69
C ASN A 303 -13.79 8.44 8.89
N ARG A 304 -13.85 9.35 7.91
CA ARG A 304 -13.19 10.67 7.96
C ARG A 304 -13.48 11.51 9.21
N HIS A 305 -14.57 11.21 9.91
CA HIS A 305 -15.00 11.91 11.14
C HIS A 305 -14.11 11.60 12.36
N VAL A 306 -13.46 10.42 12.42
CA VAL A 306 -12.56 10.06 13.53
C VAL A 306 -11.12 10.56 13.34
N MET A 307 -10.84 11.21 12.22
CA MET A 307 -9.47 11.58 11.81
C MET A 307 -9.15 13.05 12.05
N THR A 308 -7.87 13.33 12.33
CA THR A 308 -7.36 14.71 12.37
C THR A 308 -7.37 15.35 10.99
N ALA A 309 -7.30 16.69 10.94
CA ALA A 309 -7.28 17.44 9.68
C ALA A 309 -6.07 17.10 8.79
N ASN A 310 -4.92 16.81 9.41
CA ASN A 310 -3.70 16.44 8.71
C ASN A 310 -3.82 15.02 8.12
N GLU A 311 -4.33 14.07 8.89
CA GLU A 311 -4.56 12.70 8.43
C GLU A 311 -5.57 12.69 7.27
N ARG A 312 -6.69 13.43 7.39
CA ARG A 312 -7.67 13.53 6.30
C ARG A 312 -7.01 13.95 4.99
N THR A 313 -6.18 14.99 5.04
CA THR A 313 -5.45 15.47 3.86
C THR A 313 -4.55 14.38 3.24
N VAL A 314 -3.92 13.55 4.07
CA VAL A 314 -3.05 12.46 3.59
C VAL A 314 -3.87 11.34 2.95
N TYR A 315 -4.86 10.82 3.67
CA TYR A 315 -5.64 9.67 3.23
C TYR A 315 -6.59 10.01 2.07
N ASP A 316 -7.15 11.23 2.01
CA ASP A 316 -7.95 11.68 0.87
C ASP A 316 -7.11 11.75 -0.42
N ARG A 317 -5.84 12.17 -0.30
CA ARG A 317 -4.90 12.17 -1.44
C ARG A 317 -4.56 10.76 -1.90
N LEU A 318 -4.28 9.86 -0.96
CA LEU A 318 -4.01 8.45 -1.28
C LEU A 318 -5.24 7.75 -1.87
N TYR A 319 -6.43 8.06 -1.37
CA TYR A 319 -7.68 7.54 -1.90
C TYR A 319 -8.01 8.10 -3.29
N THR A 320 -7.75 9.39 -3.54
CA THR A 320 -7.84 9.99 -4.89
C THR A 320 -6.96 9.22 -5.89
N MET A 321 -5.74 8.86 -5.51
CA MET A 321 -4.86 8.04 -6.35
C MET A 321 -5.43 6.65 -6.60
N HIS A 322 -6.02 6.01 -5.59
CA HIS A 322 -6.72 4.73 -5.75
C HIS A 322 -7.83 4.83 -6.79
N ARG A 323 -8.68 5.86 -6.72
CA ARG A 323 -9.76 6.09 -7.69
C ARG A 323 -9.24 6.30 -9.11
N MET A 324 -8.17 7.07 -9.26
CA MET A 324 -7.52 7.25 -10.56
C MET A 324 -6.97 5.94 -11.13
N ARG A 325 -6.39 5.07 -10.28
CA ARG A 325 -5.89 3.75 -10.68
C ARG A 325 -7.01 2.80 -11.09
N LEU A 326 -8.12 2.78 -10.35
CA LEU A 326 -9.33 2.02 -10.72
C LEU A 326 -9.88 2.47 -12.07
N ALA A 327 -9.88 3.78 -12.33
CA ALA A 327 -10.35 4.33 -13.58
C ALA A 327 -9.39 4.12 -14.77
N SER A 328 -8.20 3.55 -14.58
CA SER A 328 -7.12 3.53 -15.59
C SER A 328 -7.55 3.02 -16.98
N THR A 329 -8.33 1.94 -17.02
CA THR A 329 -8.84 1.29 -18.23
C THR A 329 -10.21 1.80 -18.68
N LYS A 330 -10.84 2.71 -17.91
CA LYS A 330 -12.15 3.27 -18.24
C LYS A 330 -12.06 4.03 -19.56
N ALA A 331 -12.93 3.67 -20.50
CA ALA A 331 -13.05 4.33 -21.79
C ALA A 331 -13.68 5.72 -21.60
N ILE A 332 -12.92 6.76 -21.94
CA ILE A 332 -13.38 8.15 -21.88
C ILE A 332 -13.79 8.58 -23.31
N PRO A 333 -15.07 8.89 -23.55
CA PRO A 333 -15.51 9.40 -24.84
C PRO A 333 -15.01 10.84 -25.01
N VAL A 334 -14.19 11.05 -26.02
CA VAL A 334 -13.66 12.37 -26.42
C VAL A 334 -14.15 12.72 -27.81
N ILE A 335 -14.40 14.00 -28.06
CA ILE A 335 -14.78 14.48 -29.39
C ILE A 335 -13.58 15.19 -30.00
N VAL A 336 -13.17 14.74 -31.18
CA VAL A 336 -12.06 15.32 -31.96
C VAL A 336 -12.51 15.61 -33.38
N GLY A 337 -11.75 16.40 -34.13
CA GLY A 337 -11.99 16.61 -35.56
C GLY A 337 -11.95 15.28 -36.33
N GLU A 338 -12.90 15.08 -37.26
CA GLU A 338 -13.04 13.83 -38.01
C GLU A 338 -11.77 13.51 -38.81
N ILE A 339 -11.45 12.22 -38.94
CA ILE A 339 -10.36 11.72 -39.79
C ILE A 339 -10.94 11.31 -41.15
N PRO A 340 -10.55 11.99 -42.25
CA PRO A 340 -11.04 11.65 -43.59
C PRO A 340 -10.74 10.22 -44.04
N ASN A 341 -11.75 9.54 -44.58
CA ASN A 341 -11.55 8.27 -45.28
C ASN A 341 -11.02 8.53 -46.71
N LYS A 342 -9.84 7.99 -47.04
CA LYS A 342 -9.17 8.16 -48.33
C LYS A 342 -9.99 7.75 -49.56
N ALA A 343 -11.00 6.89 -49.38
CA ALA A 343 -11.86 6.40 -50.46
C ALA A 343 -13.09 7.30 -50.73
N LYS A 344 -13.37 8.28 -49.86
CA LYS A 344 -14.55 9.14 -49.97
C LYS A 344 -14.18 10.57 -50.37
N LEU A 345 -14.92 11.14 -51.31
CA LEU A 345 -14.81 12.55 -51.68
C LEU A 345 -15.38 13.44 -50.56
N ARG A 346 -14.66 14.52 -50.23
CA ARG A 346 -15.06 15.49 -49.22
C ARG A 346 -15.14 16.90 -49.80
N PRO A 347 -15.98 17.78 -49.22
CA PRO A 347 -15.99 19.20 -49.60
C PRO A 347 -14.59 19.82 -49.48
N ASP A 348 -14.19 20.58 -50.49
CA ASP A 348 -12.84 21.16 -50.64
C ASP A 348 -12.90 22.52 -51.35
N VAL A 349 -11.88 23.35 -51.13
CA VAL A 349 -11.65 24.60 -51.87
C VAL A 349 -10.62 24.32 -52.94
N LYS A 350 -10.96 24.56 -54.21
CA LYS A 350 -10.02 24.44 -55.33
C LYS A 350 -9.73 25.80 -55.96
N ALA A 351 -8.51 25.97 -56.43
CA ALA A 351 -8.06 27.10 -57.21
C ALA A 351 -7.54 26.61 -58.58
N LYS A 352 -7.74 27.44 -59.59
CA LYS A 352 -7.36 27.11 -60.95
C LYS A 352 -5.88 27.37 -61.18
N CYS A 353 -5.13 26.34 -61.59
CA CYS A 353 -3.71 26.47 -61.90
C CYS A 353 -3.51 27.08 -63.30
N ARG A 354 -2.69 28.13 -63.42
CA ARG A 354 -2.35 28.81 -64.67
C ARG A 354 -1.60 27.91 -65.66
N SER A 355 -0.71 27.04 -65.15
CA SER A 355 0.19 26.23 -65.99
C SER A 355 -0.49 24.99 -66.61
N CYS A 356 -1.30 24.26 -65.83
CA CYS A 356 -2.01 23.08 -66.34
C CYS A 356 -3.48 23.33 -66.68
N ASN A 357 -4.06 24.47 -66.26
CA ASN A 357 -5.45 24.86 -66.46
C ASN A 357 -6.50 23.98 -65.73
N TYR A 358 -6.09 23.22 -64.70
CA TYR A 358 -6.99 22.40 -63.86
C TYR A 358 -7.26 23.02 -62.49
N ASP A 359 -8.47 22.79 -61.98
CA ASP A 359 -8.85 23.11 -60.60
C ASP A 359 -8.18 22.14 -59.62
N THR A 360 -7.27 22.67 -58.81
CA THR A 360 -6.48 21.90 -57.85
C THR A 360 -6.83 22.35 -56.43
N SER A 361 -6.86 21.41 -55.47
CA SER A 361 -7.12 21.77 -54.06
C SER A 361 -6.16 22.86 -53.59
N ALA A 362 -6.67 23.82 -52.83
CA ALA A 362 -5.88 24.87 -52.20
C ALA A 362 -4.70 24.31 -51.37
N SER A 363 -4.89 23.12 -50.76
CA SER A 363 -3.84 22.42 -50.01
C SER A 363 -2.67 21.90 -50.87
N LEU A 364 -2.86 21.85 -52.20
CA LEU A 364 -1.85 21.46 -53.20
C LEU A 364 -1.41 22.65 -54.07
N MET A 365 -1.74 23.88 -53.69
CA MET A 365 -1.26 25.09 -54.36
C MET A 365 0.03 25.57 -53.68
N VAL A 366 1.05 25.91 -54.48
CA VAL A 366 2.34 26.45 -53.98
C VAL A 366 2.28 27.97 -53.97
N THR A 367 1.67 28.56 -54.99
CA THR A 367 1.33 29.98 -55.08
C THR A 367 -0.16 30.13 -55.34
N HIS A 368 -0.67 31.36 -55.43
CA HIS A 368 -2.08 31.61 -55.71
C HIS A 368 -2.55 31.08 -57.09
N ASP A 369 -1.64 30.88 -58.04
CA ASP A 369 -1.95 30.49 -59.42
C ASP A 369 -1.19 29.23 -59.90
N THR A 370 -0.31 28.65 -59.09
CA THR A 370 0.53 27.50 -59.50
C THR A 370 0.39 26.33 -58.53
N CYS A 371 0.05 25.15 -59.05
CA CYS A 371 -0.10 23.93 -58.25
C CYS A 371 1.21 23.14 -58.09
N ALA A 372 1.32 22.41 -56.98
CA ALA A 372 2.49 21.62 -56.63
C ALA A 372 2.85 20.55 -57.68
N ILE A 373 1.85 19.98 -58.35
CA ILE A 373 2.07 18.96 -59.40
C ILE A 373 2.80 19.57 -60.59
N CYS A 374 2.50 20.83 -60.95
CA CYS A 374 3.22 21.52 -62.03
C CYS A 374 4.65 21.87 -61.63
N VAL A 375 4.88 22.19 -60.35
CA VAL A 375 6.23 22.49 -59.83
C VAL A 375 7.10 21.24 -59.84
N GLU A 376 6.55 20.09 -59.41
CA GLU A 376 7.31 18.84 -59.27
C GLU A 376 7.52 18.12 -60.61
N TYR A 377 6.49 18.00 -61.45
CA TYR A 377 6.49 17.17 -62.66
C TYR A 377 6.46 17.98 -63.97
N GLY A 378 6.35 19.30 -63.89
CA GLY A 378 6.13 20.16 -65.06
C GLY A 378 4.70 20.11 -65.61
N ALA A 379 4.36 21.10 -66.46
CA ALA A 379 2.98 21.32 -66.89
C ALA A 379 2.39 20.20 -67.77
N ALA A 380 3.21 19.54 -68.60
CA ALA A 380 2.75 18.48 -69.49
C ALA A 380 2.34 17.22 -68.73
N GLU A 381 3.18 16.77 -67.80
CA GLU A 381 2.90 15.60 -66.96
C GLU A 381 1.79 15.89 -65.94
N ALA A 382 1.78 17.09 -65.34
CA ALA A 382 0.69 17.51 -64.47
C ALA A 382 -0.68 17.43 -65.15
N ARG A 383 -0.78 17.80 -66.44
CA ARG A 383 -2.02 17.62 -67.22
C ARG A 383 -2.40 16.14 -67.38
N SER A 384 -1.43 15.26 -67.61
CA SER A 384 -1.67 13.81 -67.72
C SER A 384 -2.19 13.22 -66.40
N ILE A 385 -1.56 13.58 -65.27
CA ILE A 385 -1.96 13.16 -63.93
C ILE A 385 -3.37 13.65 -63.60
N GLN A 386 -3.65 14.95 -63.81
CA GLN A 386 -4.95 15.55 -63.51
C GLN A 386 -6.08 15.01 -64.40
N ARG A 387 -5.82 14.71 -65.69
CA ARG A 387 -6.81 14.04 -66.57
C ARG A 387 -7.25 12.68 -66.04
N LYS A 388 -6.36 11.94 -65.39
CA LYS A 388 -6.65 10.63 -64.77
C LYS A 388 -7.31 10.77 -63.40
N HIS A 389 -7.50 11.99 -62.89
CA HIS A 389 -8.03 12.27 -61.56
C HIS A 389 -9.06 13.40 -61.57
N VAL A 390 -10.13 13.20 -62.34
CA VAL A 390 -11.22 14.16 -62.41
C VAL A 390 -12.09 14.05 -61.15
N THR A 391 -12.18 15.14 -60.40
CA THR A 391 -13.06 15.28 -59.22
C THR A 391 -13.94 16.52 -59.40
N PRO A 392 -15.14 16.58 -58.80
CA PRO A 392 -15.98 17.78 -58.83
C PRO A 392 -15.24 19.03 -58.32
N PRO A 393 -15.59 20.24 -58.80
CA PRO A 393 -14.88 21.47 -58.44
C PRO A 393 -14.92 21.80 -56.94
N THR A 394 -15.91 21.28 -56.22
CA THR A 394 -16.12 21.49 -54.78
C THR A 394 -15.68 20.31 -53.92
N ARG A 395 -15.03 19.29 -54.48
CA ARG A 395 -14.67 18.07 -53.73
C ARG A 395 -13.30 17.50 -54.09
N SER A 396 -12.60 16.97 -53.09
CA SER A 396 -11.34 16.26 -53.25
C SER A 396 -11.28 15.02 -52.34
N TYR A 397 -10.37 14.09 -52.64
CA TYR A 397 -9.97 13.08 -51.68
C TYR A 397 -9.00 13.72 -50.69
N VAL A 398 -9.28 13.60 -49.41
CA VAL A 398 -8.50 14.21 -48.33
C VAL A 398 -7.98 13.12 -47.42
N VAL A 399 -6.75 13.28 -46.95
CA VAL A 399 -6.13 12.39 -45.96
C VAL A 399 -5.49 13.22 -44.85
N GLU A 400 -5.24 12.57 -43.71
CA GLU A 400 -4.50 13.15 -42.60
C GLU A 400 -3.02 12.74 -42.69
N CYS A 401 -2.10 13.68 -42.51
CA CYS A 401 -0.68 13.34 -42.42
C CYS A 401 -0.35 12.66 -41.08
N SER A 402 0.30 11.50 -41.14
CA SER A 402 0.79 10.73 -39.99
C SER A 402 1.84 11.43 -39.11
N ALA A 403 2.38 12.57 -39.52
CA ALA A 403 3.42 13.30 -38.77
C ALA A 403 2.92 14.65 -38.21
N CYS A 404 2.38 15.54 -39.06
CA CYS A 404 1.84 16.85 -38.63
C CYS A 404 0.36 16.79 -38.19
N GLN A 405 -0.36 15.69 -38.39
CA GLN A 405 -1.83 15.59 -38.29
C GLN A 405 -2.63 16.57 -39.17
N CYS A 406 -1.95 17.27 -40.09
CA CYS A 406 -2.59 18.21 -41.00
C CYS A 406 -3.32 17.50 -42.14
N LEU A 407 -4.51 17.98 -42.48
CA LEU A 407 -5.36 17.48 -43.57
C LEU A 407 -4.95 18.10 -44.90
N TYR A 408 -4.82 17.27 -45.93
CA TYR A 408 -4.47 17.73 -47.28
C TYR A 408 -5.08 16.83 -48.36
N ALA A 409 -5.27 17.39 -49.54
CA ALA A 409 -5.82 16.65 -50.67
C ALA A 409 -4.80 15.70 -51.31
N VAL A 410 -5.27 14.59 -51.84
CA VAL A 410 -4.47 13.61 -52.55
C VAL A 410 -5.04 13.40 -53.95
N VAL A 411 -4.16 13.50 -54.94
CA VAL A 411 -4.45 13.13 -56.32
C VAL A 411 -4.14 11.66 -56.50
N GLN A 412 -5.04 10.93 -57.19
CA GLN A 412 -4.93 9.48 -57.40
C GLN A 412 -4.76 8.69 -56.09
N PRO A 413 -5.74 8.70 -55.17
CA PRO A 413 -5.63 8.07 -53.84
C PRO A 413 -5.36 6.55 -53.89
N HIS A 414 -5.66 5.87 -55.01
CA HIS A 414 -5.35 4.45 -55.21
C HIS A 414 -3.85 4.16 -55.30
N LEU A 415 -3.01 5.17 -55.57
CA LEU A 415 -1.55 5.03 -55.54
C LEU A 415 -0.97 5.22 -54.12
N LEU A 416 -1.77 5.71 -53.17
CA LEU A 416 -1.36 5.92 -51.78
C LEU A 416 -1.52 4.61 -50.97
N ASN A 417 -0.45 3.81 -51.01
CA ASN A 417 -0.35 2.50 -50.35
C ASN A 417 0.47 2.49 -49.05
N ILE A 418 0.93 3.65 -48.61
CA ILE A 418 1.69 3.83 -47.37
C ILE A 418 1.00 4.87 -46.47
N ALA A 419 1.44 4.97 -45.20
CA ALA A 419 0.96 6.00 -44.30
C ALA A 419 1.14 7.41 -44.92
N PRO A 420 0.06 8.20 -45.05
CA PRO A 420 0.12 9.54 -45.64
C PRO A 420 1.10 10.45 -44.92
N LYS A 421 1.91 11.17 -45.68
CA LYS A 421 2.81 12.23 -45.19
C LYS A 421 2.70 13.41 -46.16
N CYS A 422 2.48 14.62 -45.64
CA CYS A 422 2.48 15.83 -46.44
C CYS A 422 3.87 16.11 -47.00
N PHE A 423 3.95 16.97 -48.03
CA PHE A 423 5.21 17.31 -48.71
C PHE A 423 6.29 17.80 -47.72
N TYR A 424 5.93 18.72 -46.82
CA TYR A 424 6.85 19.28 -45.82
C TYR A 424 7.43 18.24 -44.87
N CYS A 425 6.61 17.29 -44.39
CA CYS A 425 7.08 16.21 -43.54
C CYS A 425 7.89 15.14 -44.30
N ARG A 426 7.87 15.12 -45.64
CA ARG A 426 8.66 14.20 -46.47
C ARG A 426 10.04 14.71 -46.82
N LEU A 427 10.28 16.02 -46.77
CA LEU A 427 11.55 16.60 -47.22
C LEU A 427 12.72 16.38 -46.25
N TRP A 428 12.48 15.96 -45.01
CA TRP A 428 13.50 15.62 -43.99
C TRP A 428 14.66 16.63 -43.82
N VAL A 429 14.48 17.90 -44.20
CA VAL A 429 15.51 18.94 -44.05
C VAL A 429 15.53 19.42 -42.60
N LYS A 430 16.71 19.59 -41.98
CA LYS A 430 16.84 20.17 -40.62
C LYS A 430 17.19 21.66 -40.69
N PRO A 431 16.53 22.55 -39.91
CA PRO A 431 15.37 22.28 -39.06
C PRO A 431 14.14 21.92 -39.91
N LEU A 432 13.29 21.01 -39.42
CA LEU A 432 12.11 20.57 -40.17
C LEU A 432 11.26 21.79 -40.51
N PRO A 433 10.96 22.05 -41.81
CA PRO A 433 10.06 23.13 -42.16
C PRO A 433 8.70 22.85 -41.54
N VAL A 434 8.23 23.76 -40.69
CA VAL A 434 6.89 23.70 -40.11
C VAL A 434 5.89 23.74 -41.26
N ALA A 435 5.05 22.71 -41.37
CA ALA A 435 4.04 22.67 -42.42
C ALA A 435 3.12 23.90 -42.26
N PRO A 436 2.92 24.71 -43.32
CA PRO A 436 2.03 25.86 -43.25
C PRO A 436 0.59 25.35 -43.11
N THR A 437 -0.04 25.61 -41.97
CA THR A 437 -1.38 25.12 -41.65
C THR A 437 -2.32 26.25 -41.21
N VAL A 438 -3.61 26.03 -41.43
CA VAL A 438 -4.71 26.83 -40.87
C VAL A 438 -5.63 25.91 -40.06
N GLU A 439 -6.04 26.35 -38.88
CA GLU A 439 -6.92 25.57 -37.99
C GLU A 439 -8.37 26.02 -38.11
N CYS A 440 -9.29 25.06 -38.23
CA CYS A 440 -10.72 25.33 -38.26
C CYS A 440 -11.24 25.61 -36.84
N VAL A 441 -11.89 26.75 -36.61
CA VAL A 441 -12.46 27.09 -35.28
C VAL A 441 -13.62 26.20 -34.85
N GLN A 442 -14.27 25.50 -35.80
CA GLN A 442 -15.46 24.66 -35.54
C GLN A 442 -15.12 23.19 -35.27
N CYS A 443 -14.24 22.55 -36.07
CA CYS A 443 -13.88 21.15 -35.88
C CYS A 443 -12.48 20.94 -35.29
N LEU A 444 -11.68 22.00 -35.17
CA LEU A 444 -10.30 22.01 -34.66
C LEU A 444 -9.31 21.15 -35.48
N ASN A 445 -9.69 20.70 -36.68
CA ASN A 445 -8.77 20.08 -37.62
C ASN A 445 -7.85 21.16 -38.24
N GLN A 446 -6.58 20.80 -38.42
CA GLN A 446 -5.60 21.61 -39.12
C GLN A 446 -5.55 21.21 -40.59
N TYR A 447 -5.53 22.18 -41.50
CA TYR A 447 -5.47 21.98 -42.94
C TYR A 447 -4.18 22.56 -43.48
N LEU A 448 -3.55 21.86 -44.43
CA LEU A 448 -2.36 22.36 -45.11
C LEU A 448 -2.74 23.53 -46.03
N ASP A 449 -2.06 24.67 -45.89
CA ASP A 449 -2.35 25.90 -46.65
C ASP A 449 -1.08 26.63 -47.09
N PRO A 450 -0.31 26.07 -48.05
CA PRO A 450 0.97 26.65 -48.45
C PRO A 450 0.88 28.04 -49.07
N ALA A 451 -0.16 28.27 -49.88
CA ALA A 451 -0.39 29.52 -50.59
C ALA A 451 -1.29 30.50 -49.82
N GLN A 452 -1.65 30.19 -48.56
CA GLN A 452 -2.58 30.95 -47.72
C GLN A 452 -3.96 31.18 -48.36
N LEU A 453 -4.39 30.28 -49.25
CA LEU A 453 -5.64 30.41 -49.96
C LEU A 453 -6.82 30.04 -49.08
N LEU A 454 -6.66 29.09 -48.15
CA LEU A 454 -7.70 28.74 -47.20
C LEU A 454 -7.89 29.87 -46.19
N GLN A 455 -6.81 30.37 -45.58
CA GLN A 455 -6.87 31.46 -44.61
C GLN A 455 -7.55 32.73 -45.17
N ARG A 456 -7.29 33.06 -46.45
CA ARG A 456 -7.89 34.21 -47.15
C ARG A 456 -9.38 34.06 -47.46
N THR A 457 -9.93 32.85 -47.43
CA THR A 457 -11.37 32.60 -47.62
C THR A 457 -12.21 32.81 -46.36
N SER A 458 -11.60 33.29 -45.25
CA SER A 458 -12.33 33.66 -44.04
C SER A 458 -13.36 34.76 -44.36
N ILE A 459 -14.64 34.40 -44.33
CA ILE A 459 -15.73 35.36 -44.50
C ILE A 459 -15.76 36.21 -43.22
N SER A 460 -15.60 37.53 -43.40
CA SER A 460 -15.92 38.56 -42.41
C SER A 460 -17.41 38.50 -42.07
N THR A 461 -17.84 37.57 -41.23
CA THR A 461 -19.17 37.58 -40.63
C THR A 461 -19.10 38.22 -39.24
N THR A 462 -19.45 39.51 -39.23
CA THR A 462 -20.11 40.27 -38.15
C THR A 462 -19.47 40.49 -36.78
N GLU A 463 -18.20 40.16 -36.56
CA GLU A 463 -17.39 40.83 -35.53
C GLU A 463 -15.94 40.85 -36.04
N GLY A 464 -15.34 42.03 -36.21
CA GLY A 464 -14.00 42.20 -36.80
C GLY A 464 -12.83 41.58 -36.02
N ARG A 465 -12.84 40.26 -35.84
CA ARG A 465 -11.73 39.47 -35.28
C ARG A 465 -10.97 38.83 -36.42
N GLU A 466 -9.79 39.37 -36.70
CA GLU A 466 -8.82 38.75 -37.61
C GLU A 466 -8.46 37.34 -37.10
N GLY A 467 -8.47 36.34 -38.00
CA GLY A 467 -7.92 35.00 -37.72
C GLY A 467 -8.90 33.85 -37.48
N TRP A 468 -10.22 34.05 -37.61
CA TRP A 468 -11.19 32.95 -37.52
C TRP A 468 -11.49 32.34 -38.89
N TRP A 469 -11.12 31.07 -39.08
CA TRP A 469 -11.40 30.33 -40.30
C TRP A 469 -12.24 29.09 -40.02
N THR A 470 -13.24 28.85 -40.87
CA THR A 470 -14.10 27.65 -40.81
C THR A 470 -13.93 26.85 -42.10
N CYS A 471 -13.65 25.56 -41.98
CA CYS A 471 -13.45 24.71 -43.16
C CYS A 471 -14.75 24.43 -43.90
N VAL A 472 -14.66 24.17 -45.21
CA VAL A 472 -15.81 23.90 -46.08
C VAL A 472 -16.62 22.69 -45.62
N ALA A 473 -15.97 21.70 -45.00
CA ALA A 473 -16.68 20.55 -44.44
C ALA A 473 -17.66 20.95 -43.32
N CYS A 474 -17.25 21.85 -42.42
CA CYS A 474 -18.12 22.38 -41.37
C CYS A 474 -19.24 23.26 -41.94
N VAL A 475 -18.96 24.05 -42.98
CA VAL A 475 -19.97 24.89 -43.66
C VAL A 475 -21.00 24.02 -44.39
N ALA A 476 -20.58 22.95 -45.06
CA ALA A 476 -21.41 22.16 -45.95
C ALA A 476 -22.26 21.08 -45.26
N VAL A 477 -21.83 20.55 -44.10
CA VAL A 477 -22.44 19.34 -43.48
C VAL A 477 -22.90 19.59 -42.03
N ALA A 478 -22.90 20.85 -41.57
CA ALA A 478 -23.03 21.25 -40.17
C ALA A 478 -21.88 20.76 -39.26
N PRO A 479 -21.57 21.45 -38.14
CA PRO A 479 -20.36 21.20 -37.34
C PRO A 479 -20.25 19.77 -36.79
N LEU A 480 -21.37 19.16 -36.41
CA LEU A 480 -21.43 17.83 -35.79
C LEU A 480 -20.94 16.70 -36.72
N ALA A 481 -21.15 16.84 -38.02
CA ALA A 481 -20.71 15.85 -39.01
C ALA A 481 -19.21 15.97 -39.37
N ALA A 482 -18.52 17.01 -38.88
CA ALA A 482 -17.09 17.22 -39.07
C ALA A 482 -16.24 16.83 -37.84
N THR A 483 -16.88 16.24 -36.83
CA THR A 483 -16.27 15.72 -35.61
C THR A 483 -16.56 14.22 -35.47
N ILE A 484 -15.74 13.52 -34.69
CA ILE A 484 -15.93 12.10 -34.38
C ILE A 484 -15.74 11.87 -32.88
N ALA A 485 -16.62 11.06 -32.28
CA ALA A 485 -16.44 10.54 -30.94
C ALA A 485 -15.44 9.38 -30.98
N THR A 486 -14.39 9.48 -30.18
CA THR A 486 -13.36 8.44 -30.02
C THR A 486 -13.28 8.08 -28.55
N GLU A 487 -13.11 6.80 -28.24
CA GLU A 487 -12.90 6.35 -26.87
C GLU A 487 -11.41 6.17 -26.59
N VAL A 488 -10.95 6.75 -25.48
CA VAL A 488 -9.54 6.67 -25.05
C VAL A 488 -9.49 6.21 -23.60
N PRO A 489 -8.63 5.24 -23.25
CA PRO A 489 -8.44 4.86 -21.86
C PRO A 489 -8.00 6.06 -21.01
N PHE A 490 -8.57 6.19 -19.81
CA PHE A 490 -8.26 7.29 -18.90
C PHE A 490 -6.75 7.47 -18.68
N GLN A 491 -6.02 6.36 -18.43
CA GLN A 491 -4.56 6.41 -18.25
C GLN A 491 -3.86 7.04 -19.46
N THR A 492 -4.23 6.65 -20.68
CA THR A 492 -3.65 7.19 -21.92
C THR A 492 -3.95 8.69 -22.07
N LEU A 493 -5.16 9.11 -21.69
CA LEU A 493 -5.56 10.51 -21.76
C LEU A 493 -4.74 11.38 -20.79
N VAL A 494 -4.54 10.93 -19.54
CA VAL A 494 -3.76 11.66 -18.52
C VAL A 494 -2.26 11.65 -18.83
N THR A 495 -1.70 10.53 -19.29
CA THR A 495 -0.27 10.43 -19.65
C THR A 495 0.09 11.28 -20.86
N THR A 496 -0.80 11.38 -21.84
CA THR A 496 -0.61 12.26 -23.02
C THR A 496 -0.80 13.74 -22.66
N ASN A 497 -1.62 14.05 -21.66
CA ASN A 497 -1.97 15.41 -21.27
C ASN A 497 -1.63 15.68 -19.81
N ILE A 498 -0.33 15.71 -19.49
CA ILE A 498 0.18 15.80 -18.12
C ILE A 498 -0.39 17.00 -17.34
N ALA A 499 -0.67 18.12 -18.02
CA ALA A 499 -1.28 19.31 -17.40
C ALA A 499 -2.68 19.04 -16.83
N PHE A 500 -3.38 18.01 -17.30
CA PHE A 500 -4.69 17.59 -16.80
C PHE A 500 -4.64 17.10 -15.34
N ALA A 501 -3.48 16.65 -14.85
CA ALA A 501 -3.32 16.23 -13.45
C ALA A 501 -3.73 17.33 -12.44
N ARG A 502 -3.67 18.62 -12.83
CA ARG A 502 -4.12 19.72 -11.97
C ARG A 502 -5.60 19.69 -11.61
N VAL A 503 -6.42 19.09 -12.49
CA VAL A 503 -7.88 18.96 -12.30
C VAL A 503 -8.19 18.05 -11.10
N PHE A 504 -7.32 17.08 -10.81
CA PHE A 504 -7.43 16.18 -9.67
C PHE A 504 -6.72 16.71 -8.40
N GLY A 505 -6.49 18.03 -8.30
CA GLY A 505 -5.97 18.67 -7.09
C GLY A 505 -4.44 18.78 -6.96
N TRP A 506 -3.68 18.52 -8.03
CA TRP A 506 -2.21 18.51 -7.99
C TRP A 506 -1.62 19.84 -8.48
N THR A 507 -1.03 20.59 -7.55
CA THR A 507 -0.87 22.05 -7.67
C THR A 507 0.46 22.55 -8.22
N LYS A 508 1.44 21.69 -8.50
CA LYS A 508 2.71 22.10 -9.12
C LYS A 508 2.83 21.55 -10.54
N THR A 509 2.48 22.36 -11.54
CA THR A 509 2.65 22.06 -12.98
C THR A 509 4.06 21.57 -13.34
N LYS A 510 5.10 22.06 -12.64
CA LYS A 510 6.49 21.65 -12.87
C LYS A 510 6.79 20.17 -12.54
N ARG A 511 5.96 19.50 -11.76
CA ARG A 511 6.15 18.07 -11.36
C ARG A 511 4.96 17.19 -11.72
N SER A 512 4.09 17.64 -12.61
CA SER A 512 2.93 16.86 -13.04
C SER A 512 3.36 15.56 -13.73
N HIS A 513 4.51 15.53 -14.42
CA HIS A 513 5.06 14.31 -15.01
C HIS A 513 5.39 13.25 -13.93
N ASP A 514 6.19 13.64 -12.93
CA ASP A 514 6.56 12.77 -11.81
C ASP A 514 5.32 12.20 -11.10
N PHE A 515 4.27 12.99 -10.97
CA PHE A 515 3.01 12.56 -10.37
C PHE A 515 2.29 11.51 -11.21
N VAL A 516 2.09 11.77 -12.51
CA VAL A 516 1.42 10.84 -13.43
C VAL A 516 2.17 9.52 -13.48
N ASP A 517 3.51 9.55 -13.45
CA ASP A 517 4.34 8.36 -13.37
C ASP A 517 4.10 7.57 -12.07
N VAL A 518 4.04 8.26 -10.93
CA VAL A 518 3.75 7.65 -9.62
C VAL A 518 2.36 6.99 -9.58
N VAL A 519 1.35 7.60 -10.21
CA VAL A 519 -0.01 7.04 -10.24
C VAL A 519 -0.10 5.82 -11.15
N PHE A 520 0.39 5.91 -12.39
CA PHE A 520 0.08 4.92 -13.44
C PHE A 520 1.27 4.07 -13.90
N ASN A 521 2.49 4.61 -13.89
CA ASN A 521 3.65 3.96 -14.52
C ASN A 521 4.59 3.27 -13.51
N LEU A 522 4.30 3.36 -12.21
CA LEU A 522 4.99 2.65 -11.14
C LEU A 522 4.14 1.48 -10.63
N PRO A 523 4.10 0.33 -11.35
CA PRO A 523 3.26 -0.83 -11.01
C PRO A 523 3.63 -1.53 -9.70
N HIS A 524 4.72 -1.13 -9.03
CA HIS A 524 5.22 -1.77 -7.80
C HIS A 524 5.43 -0.80 -6.62
N ALA A 525 5.05 0.47 -6.75
CA ALA A 525 5.05 1.39 -5.63
C ALA A 525 3.83 1.08 -4.75
N ASN A 526 4.02 0.24 -3.73
CA ASN A 526 3.05 0.12 -2.66
C ASN A 526 2.86 1.49 -1.99
N TYR A 527 1.70 1.71 -1.40
CA TYR A 527 1.34 2.98 -0.76
C TYR A 527 2.35 3.42 0.32
N PHE A 528 3.05 2.46 0.95
CA PHE A 528 4.19 2.73 1.83
C PHE A 528 5.37 3.44 1.12
N LYS A 529 5.81 2.94 -0.04
CA LYS A 529 6.85 3.59 -0.86
C LYS A 529 6.38 4.95 -1.39
N MET A 530 5.09 5.07 -1.75
CA MET A 530 4.51 6.35 -2.18
C MET A 530 4.62 7.40 -1.09
N TYR A 531 4.24 7.05 0.14
CA TYR A 531 4.33 7.97 1.26
C TYR A 531 5.77 8.30 1.63
N THR A 532 6.67 7.32 1.68
CA THR A 532 8.06 7.54 2.17
C THR A 532 8.98 8.16 1.12
N GLN A 533 8.92 7.70 -0.13
CA GLN A 533 9.84 8.11 -1.20
C GLN A 533 9.30 9.30 -2.00
N HIS A 534 7.98 9.44 -2.11
CA HIS A 534 7.33 10.51 -2.86
C HIS A 534 6.60 11.51 -1.93
N HIS A 535 6.89 11.52 -0.62
CA HIS A 535 6.23 12.39 0.36
C HIS A 535 6.19 13.86 -0.07
N SER A 536 7.33 14.40 -0.51
CA SER A 536 7.47 15.82 -0.86
C SER A 536 6.70 16.18 -2.14
N LEU A 537 6.54 15.21 -3.05
CA LEU A 537 5.73 15.35 -4.27
C LEU A 537 4.24 15.31 -3.92
N LEU A 538 3.84 14.37 -3.06
CA LEU A 538 2.45 14.07 -2.76
C LEU A 538 1.86 14.91 -1.64
N PHE A 539 2.66 15.40 -0.70
CA PHE A 539 2.20 16.10 0.51
C PHE A 539 2.99 17.38 0.81
N GLY A 540 4.09 17.67 0.07
CA GLY A 540 4.97 18.81 0.31
C GLY A 540 4.41 20.20 -0.04
N THR A 541 3.10 20.33 -0.24
CA THR A 541 2.42 21.61 -0.44
C THR A 541 1.92 22.16 0.87
N LYS A 542 2.73 23.00 1.54
CA LYS A 542 2.28 23.76 2.72
C LYS A 542 1.01 24.55 2.37
N VAL A 543 0.00 24.46 3.23
CA VAL A 543 -1.20 25.31 3.21
C VAL A 543 -0.78 26.68 3.74
N GLY A 544 -0.15 27.48 2.87
CA GLY A 544 0.16 28.88 3.12
C GLY A 544 -0.69 29.80 2.21
N PRO A 545 -0.43 31.12 2.19
CA PRO A 545 -1.24 32.14 1.49
C PRO A 545 -1.42 31.95 -0.04
N GLN A 546 -0.84 30.89 -0.61
CA GLN A 546 -0.95 30.47 -2.00
C GLN A 546 -2.29 29.79 -2.36
N ALA A 547 -3.27 29.74 -1.45
CA ALA A 547 -4.63 29.29 -1.78
C ALA A 547 -5.26 30.16 -2.91
N HIS A 548 -4.92 31.45 -2.95
CA HIS A 548 -5.32 32.35 -4.04
C HIS A 548 -4.63 32.04 -5.38
N GLU A 549 -3.36 31.57 -5.38
CA GLU A 549 -2.68 31.13 -6.61
C GLU A 549 -3.29 29.81 -7.16
N ARG A 550 -3.83 28.95 -6.28
CA ARG A 550 -4.53 27.71 -6.68
C ARG A 550 -5.83 28.00 -7.41
N GLN A 551 -6.61 28.99 -6.95
CA GLN A 551 -7.80 29.46 -7.66
C GLN A 551 -7.40 30.12 -8.99
N ALA A 552 -6.34 30.95 -9.01
CA ALA A 552 -5.87 31.60 -10.24
C ALA A 552 -5.39 30.62 -11.33
N MET A 553 -4.74 29.50 -10.95
CA MET A 553 -4.26 28.49 -11.90
C MET A 553 -5.31 27.45 -12.33
N GLN A 554 -6.40 27.27 -11.57
CA GLN A 554 -7.54 26.45 -11.97
C GLN A 554 -8.30 27.06 -13.17
N HIS A 555 -8.27 28.39 -13.31
CA HIS A 555 -8.96 29.11 -14.39
C HIS A 555 -8.17 29.27 -15.70
N LEU A 556 -6.93 28.77 -15.80
CA LEU A 556 -6.21 28.82 -17.08
C LEU A 556 -6.82 27.77 -18.02
N PRO A 557 -7.23 28.11 -19.26
CA PRO A 557 -7.87 27.16 -20.17
C PRO A 557 -6.97 25.94 -20.41
N LEU A 558 -7.53 24.74 -20.24
CA LEU A 558 -6.81 23.49 -20.49
C LEU A 558 -6.95 23.14 -21.98
N GLU A 559 -5.84 22.77 -22.61
CA GLU A 559 -5.87 22.16 -23.94
C GLU A 559 -5.57 20.67 -23.82
N LEU A 560 -6.51 19.83 -24.24
CA LEU A 560 -6.33 18.39 -24.31
C LEU A 560 -6.12 17.94 -25.75
N ARG A 561 -5.20 16.99 -25.94
CA ARG A 561 -4.88 16.38 -27.23
C ARG A 561 -5.02 14.87 -27.20
N VAL A 562 -5.60 14.31 -28.26
CA VAL A 562 -5.74 12.87 -28.49
C VAL A 562 -5.31 12.58 -29.92
N GLY A 563 -4.33 11.70 -30.10
CA GLY A 563 -3.72 11.44 -31.41
C GLY A 563 -3.12 12.71 -32.05
N GLY A 564 -2.75 13.70 -31.24
CA GLY A 564 -2.27 15.03 -31.65
C GLY A 564 -3.35 16.04 -32.03
N LYS A 565 -4.62 15.63 -32.14
CA LYS A 565 -5.76 16.52 -32.38
C LYS A 565 -6.28 17.13 -31.09
N ARG A 566 -6.78 18.37 -31.16
CA ARG A 566 -7.41 19.05 -30.03
C ARG A 566 -8.79 18.45 -29.73
N VAL A 567 -9.08 18.28 -28.45
CA VAL A 567 -10.37 17.79 -27.94
C VAL A 567 -11.35 18.94 -27.80
N HIS A 568 -12.61 18.69 -28.13
CA HIS A 568 -13.72 19.63 -27.98
C HIS A 568 -14.25 19.70 -26.55
N ALA A 569 -14.84 20.84 -26.19
CA ALA A 569 -15.54 21.06 -24.92
C ALA A 569 -14.74 20.56 -23.71
N VAL A 570 -13.45 20.91 -23.65
CA VAL A 570 -12.50 20.42 -22.64
C VAL A 570 -13.01 20.67 -21.23
N ASP A 571 -13.59 21.83 -20.95
CA ASP A 571 -14.08 22.16 -19.60
C ASP A 571 -15.20 21.22 -19.16
N VAL A 572 -16.20 20.99 -20.02
CA VAL A 572 -17.31 20.06 -19.78
C VAL A 572 -16.79 18.62 -19.60
N LEU A 573 -15.80 18.23 -20.40
CA LEU A 573 -15.17 16.92 -20.27
C LEU A 573 -14.44 16.79 -18.93
N CYS A 574 -13.70 17.82 -18.49
CA CYS A 574 -12.99 17.82 -17.21
C CYS A 574 -13.98 17.67 -16.05
N ASP A 575 -15.05 18.47 -16.03
CA ASP A 575 -16.07 18.44 -14.98
C ASP A 575 -16.75 17.07 -14.92
N LYS A 576 -17.13 16.53 -16.09
CA LYS A 576 -17.73 15.19 -16.17
C LYS A 576 -16.77 14.10 -15.69
N MET A 577 -15.49 14.19 -16.03
CA MET A 577 -14.49 13.21 -15.59
C MET A 577 -14.24 13.28 -14.08
N VAL A 578 -14.19 14.49 -13.50
CA VAL A 578 -14.11 14.67 -12.06
C VAL A 578 -15.33 14.04 -11.38
N ALA A 579 -16.53 14.35 -11.87
CA ALA A 579 -17.74 13.73 -11.35
C ALA A 579 -17.71 12.20 -11.49
N ASP A 580 -17.35 11.65 -12.65
CA ASP A 580 -17.36 10.21 -12.90
C ASP A 580 -16.27 9.41 -12.16
N ILE A 581 -15.13 10.03 -11.84
CA ILE A 581 -13.97 9.37 -11.24
C ILE A 581 -13.89 9.66 -9.74
N LEU A 582 -14.10 10.92 -9.32
CA LEU A 582 -14.00 11.37 -7.93
C LEU A 582 -15.34 11.41 -7.18
N GLU A 583 -16.48 11.39 -7.86
CA GLU A 583 -17.78 11.49 -7.19
C GLU A 583 -18.76 10.36 -7.60
N GLY A 584 -18.42 9.57 -8.62
CA GLY A 584 -19.38 8.72 -9.34
C GLY A 584 -18.93 7.28 -9.62
N SER A 585 -19.42 6.77 -10.76
CA SER A 585 -19.66 5.39 -11.24
C SER A 585 -18.57 4.31 -11.13
N LEU A 586 -17.49 4.51 -10.39
CA LEU A 586 -16.55 3.44 -10.11
C LEU A 586 -17.16 2.45 -9.10
N THR A 587 -16.89 1.17 -9.31
CA THR A 587 -17.21 0.11 -8.36
C THR A 587 -15.95 -0.38 -7.67
N ASP A 588 -16.10 -0.81 -6.43
CA ASP A 588 -15.05 -1.46 -5.67
C ASP A 588 -15.70 -2.49 -4.72
N VAL A 589 -14.89 -3.40 -4.21
CA VAL A 589 -15.35 -4.41 -3.26
C VAL A 589 -15.47 -3.77 -1.88
N CYS A 590 -16.59 -3.99 -1.21
CA CYS A 590 -16.79 -3.57 0.17
C CYS A 590 -15.85 -4.35 1.09
N ASN A 591 -15.07 -3.63 1.91
CA ASN A 591 -14.14 -4.24 2.86
C ASN A 591 -14.83 -4.95 4.05
N LEU A 592 -16.16 -4.92 4.07
CA LEU A 592 -16.99 -5.49 5.12
C LEU A 592 -17.73 -6.74 4.62
N CYS A 593 -18.65 -6.56 3.67
CA CYS A 593 -19.45 -7.68 3.14
C CYS A 593 -18.83 -8.36 1.91
N PHE A 594 -17.73 -7.84 1.34
CA PHE A 594 -17.04 -8.39 0.17
C PHE A 594 -17.88 -8.49 -1.11
N GLU A 595 -19.01 -7.79 -1.14
CA GLU A 595 -19.78 -7.57 -2.35
C GLU A 595 -19.32 -6.29 -3.06
N GLU A 596 -19.59 -6.22 -4.36
CA GLU A 596 -19.24 -5.09 -5.20
C GLU A 596 -20.32 -4.01 -5.10
N TYR A 597 -19.90 -2.78 -4.76
CA TYR A 597 -20.78 -1.61 -4.70
C TYR A 597 -20.15 -0.45 -5.47
N SER A 598 -20.98 0.54 -5.81
CA SER A 598 -20.44 1.82 -6.28
C SER A 598 -19.69 2.53 -5.15
N LEU A 599 -18.63 3.28 -5.48
CA LEU A 599 -17.88 4.04 -4.48
C LEU A 599 -18.77 4.96 -3.61
N PRO A 600 -19.78 5.68 -4.16
CA PRO A 600 -20.69 6.46 -3.33
C PRO A 600 -21.46 5.64 -2.29
N GLN A 601 -21.86 4.40 -2.63
CA GLN A 601 -22.52 3.49 -1.68
C GLN A 601 -21.57 2.97 -0.60
N LEU A 602 -20.26 2.92 -0.87
CA LEU A 602 -19.24 2.55 0.11
C LEU A 602 -18.87 3.70 1.05
N GLU A 603 -19.10 4.94 0.61
CA GLU A 603 -18.82 6.17 1.37
C GLU A 603 -19.95 6.53 2.35
N THR A 604 -21.17 6.03 2.11
CA THR A 604 -22.30 6.02 3.07
C THR A 604 -22.23 4.81 3.98
#